data_AF-A0A839U3E0-F1
#
_entry.id   AF-A0A839U3E0-F1
#
_cell.length_a   1.000
_cell.length_b   1.000
_cell.length_c   1.000
_cell.angle_alpha   90.00
_cell.angle_beta   90.00
_cell.angle_gamma   90.00
#
_symmetry.space_group_name_H-M   'P 1'
#
loop_
_entity.id
_entity.type
_entity.pdbx_description
1 polymer ?
#
loop_
_entity_poly.entity_id
_entity_poly.type
_entity_poly.pdbx_seq_one_letter_code
_entity_poly.pdbx_strand_id
1 'polypeptide(L)'
;MKMKQFYMFTLAVLLTVGVPDWSGGTSWEAEAAASTAANVPPAAENDIATVPASSAIQADAVQRVQMSHADLAWVPLFASREADQSAIAKTANFVNRLLKNAKPSTEQLVGEDAFFTTSVDVMLTDGTDIYLQFKDSKHVLIHIGEDNYIAQDATALKEFYELLAVSPQTDVSTLKPTIGQTVRIKGSDASNYEGTVRIFVETSGSSGGYMTAKGVDYPSKRALLVHTAPYSEARYDFQFTMPAYGEAIDGTFKPIAPGT
;
A
#
# COMPACT_ATOMS: atom_id res chain seq x y z
N MET A 1 22.01 18.56 -9.29
CA MET A 1 21.55 18.01 -8.00
C MET A 1 20.03 17.89 -8.09
N LYS A 2 19.50 16.68 -8.33
CA LYS A 2 18.06 16.47 -8.61
C LYS A 2 17.32 16.24 -7.29
N MET A 3 16.31 17.08 -7.01
CA MET A 3 15.40 16.93 -5.87
C MET A 3 14.52 15.70 -6.07
N LYS A 4 14.52 14.78 -5.10
CA LYS A 4 13.54 13.69 -5.00
C LYS A 4 12.30 14.22 -4.27
N GLN A 5 11.16 14.19 -4.93
CA GLN A 5 9.85 14.42 -4.30
C GLN A 5 9.45 13.16 -3.55
N PHE A 6 9.21 13.27 -2.25
CA PHE A 6 8.62 12.21 -1.44
C PHE A 6 7.13 12.49 -1.29
N TYR A 7 6.30 11.56 -1.74
CA TYR A 7 4.87 11.56 -1.48
C TYR A 7 4.63 10.94 -0.09
N MET A 8 4.14 11.74 0.86
CA MET A 8 3.61 11.24 2.14
C MET A 8 2.13 10.92 1.95
N PHE A 9 1.75 9.66 2.18
CA PHE A 9 0.37 9.28 2.50
C PHE A 9 0.33 8.86 3.98
N THR A 10 -0.34 9.67 4.79
CA THR A 10 -0.62 9.43 6.21
C THR A 10 -1.92 8.64 6.33
N LEU A 11 -1.86 7.46 6.94
CA LEU A 11 -3.04 6.65 7.27
C LEU A 11 -3.70 7.23 8.53
N ALA A 12 -4.95 7.69 8.40
CA ALA A 12 -5.80 8.06 9.53
C ALA A 12 -6.83 6.94 9.76
N VAL A 13 -6.72 6.23 10.88
CA VAL A 13 -7.74 5.25 11.29
C VAL A 13 -8.91 6.01 11.90
N LEU A 14 -10.05 6.02 11.20
CA LEU A 14 -11.30 6.61 11.67
C LEU A 14 -12.30 5.51 12.05
N LEU A 15 -12.76 5.49 13.29
CA LEU A 15 -13.82 4.59 13.76
C LEU A 15 -15.17 5.31 13.71
N THR A 16 -16.07 4.92 12.80
CA THR A 16 -17.48 5.35 12.85
C THR A 16 -18.45 4.24 12.43
N VAL A 17 -19.52 4.10 13.21
CA VAL A 17 -20.66 3.19 13.03
C VAL A 17 -21.86 4.01 12.54
N GLY A 18 -22.62 3.52 11.56
CA GLY A 18 -24.01 3.94 11.31
C GLY A 18 -24.30 4.53 9.92
N VAL A 19 -25.08 3.78 9.13
CA VAL A 19 -25.72 4.16 7.85
C VAL A 19 -26.82 5.21 8.10
N PRO A 20 -27.12 6.10 7.14
CA PRO A 20 -28.40 5.94 6.46
C PRO A 20 -28.39 6.22 4.95
N ASP A 21 -29.37 5.53 4.36
CA ASP A 21 -29.92 5.48 3.02
C ASP A 21 -30.21 6.85 2.38
N TRP A 22 -29.93 7.01 1.08
CA TRP A 22 -30.61 7.99 0.23
C TRP A 22 -30.67 7.49 -1.24
N SER A 23 -31.91 7.40 -1.71
CA SER A 23 -32.38 7.02 -3.04
C SER A 23 -32.57 8.19 -4.03
N GLY A 24 -32.34 7.94 -5.32
CA GLY A 24 -32.72 8.82 -6.43
C GLY A 24 -31.62 8.83 -7.49
N GLY A 25 -31.75 8.29 -8.70
CA GLY A 25 -32.93 8.25 -9.56
C GLY A 25 -32.81 9.37 -10.60
N THR A 26 -32.32 9.06 -11.80
CA THR A 26 -32.97 9.45 -13.07
C THR A 26 -32.20 8.92 -14.29
N SER A 27 -33.02 8.45 -15.21
CA SER A 27 -32.77 7.82 -16.51
C SER A 27 -32.36 8.81 -17.60
N TRP A 28 -31.62 8.32 -18.59
CA TRP A 28 -31.71 8.77 -19.97
C TRP A 28 -31.38 7.60 -20.91
N GLU A 29 -32.36 7.27 -21.76
CA GLU A 29 -32.28 6.27 -22.82
C GLU A 29 -31.74 6.89 -24.12
N ALA A 30 -31.06 6.03 -24.88
CA ALA A 30 -31.00 5.91 -26.34
C ALA A 30 -30.42 7.06 -27.20
N GLU A 31 -29.43 6.73 -28.03
CA GLU A 31 -29.69 6.58 -29.48
C GLU A 31 -28.60 5.74 -30.18
N ALA A 32 -29.05 4.72 -30.91
CA ALA A 32 -28.22 3.92 -31.79
C ALA A 32 -28.19 4.57 -33.19
N ALA A 33 -27.00 4.78 -33.74
CA ALA A 33 -26.83 5.07 -35.16
C ALA A 33 -25.77 4.12 -35.74
N ALA A 34 -26.23 3.20 -36.58
CA ALA A 34 -25.39 2.37 -37.42
C ALA A 34 -24.74 3.21 -38.53
N SER A 35 -23.43 3.05 -38.74
CA SER A 35 -22.78 3.47 -39.99
C SER A 35 -21.63 2.52 -40.33
N THR A 36 -21.90 1.71 -41.35
CA THR A 36 -20.98 1.21 -42.40
C THR A 36 -19.57 0.73 -42.04
N ALA A 37 -19.37 -0.56 -42.29
CA ALA A 37 -18.09 -1.23 -42.46
C ALA A 37 -17.15 -0.48 -43.42
N ALA A 38 -15.96 -0.12 -42.93
CA ALA A 38 -14.81 0.22 -43.73
C ALA A 38 -13.72 -0.83 -43.50
N ASN A 39 -13.27 -1.41 -44.59
CA ASN A 39 -12.24 -2.43 -44.72
C ASN A 39 -10.90 -1.89 -44.19
N VAL A 40 -10.46 -2.34 -43.01
CA VAL A 40 -9.13 -2.02 -42.46
C VAL A 40 -8.17 -3.15 -42.86
N PRO A 41 -7.04 -2.86 -43.53
CA PRO A 41 -6.05 -3.88 -43.89
C PRO A 41 -5.46 -4.52 -42.62
N PRO A 42 -4.99 -5.79 -42.66
CA PRO A 42 -4.43 -6.44 -41.49
C PRO A 42 -3.22 -5.62 -41.00
N ALA A 43 -3.32 -5.14 -39.75
CA ALA A 43 -2.21 -4.51 -39.07
C ALA A 43 -1.05 -5.51 -39.02
N ALA A 44 0.13 -5.02 -39.39
CA ALA A 44 1.38 -5.76 -39.34
C ALA A 44 1.54 -6.43 -37.96
N GLU A 45 2.05 -7.67 -37.97
CA GLU A 45 2.56 -8.34 -36.78
C GLU A 45 3.55 -7.42 -36.08
N ASN A 46 3.11 -6.76 -35.01
CA ASN A 46 4.01 -6.03 -34.14
C ASN A 46 4.99 -7.04 -33.55
N ASP A 47 6.28 -6.72 -33.67
CA ASP A 47 7.39 -7.40 -32.99
C ASP A 47 6.94 -7.81 -31.58
N ILE A 48 6.85 -9.12 -31.38
CA ILE A 48 6.55 -9.69 -30.07
C ILE A 48 7.76 -9.34 -29.21
N ALA A 49 7.59 -8.36 -28.32
CA ALA A 49 8.59 -7.98 -27.34
C ALA A 49 9.12 -9.26 -26.69
N THR A 50 10.37 -9.58 -26.97
CA THR A 50 10.99 -10.79 -26.43
C THR A 50 11.11 -10.54 -24.93
N VAL A 51 10.56 -11.45 -24.11
CA VAL A 51 10.75 -11.40 -22.64
C VAL A 51 12.24 -11.12 -22.42
N PRO A 52 12.63 -10.02 -21.75
CA PRO A 52 14.03 -9.75 -21.53
C PRO A 52 14.62 -11.02 -20.95
N ALA A 53 15.76 -11.44 -21.50
CA ALA A 53 16.55 -12.50 -20.91
C ALA A 53 17.07 -11.97 -19.57
N SER A 54 16.16 -11.84 -18.60
CA SER A 54 16.41 -11.47 -17.24
C SER A 54 17.28 -12.61 -16.73
N SER A 55 18.56 -12.29 -16.53
CA SER A 55 19.39 -13.06 -15.62
C SER A 55 18.55 -13.35 -14.39
N ALA A 56 18.43 -14.63 -14.03
CA ALA A 56 17.57 -15.07 -12.94
C ALA A 56 17.78 -14.15 -11.72
N ILE A 57 16.67 -13.57 -11.23
CA ILE A 57 16.67 -12.65 -10.11
C ILE A 57 17.23 -13.39 -8.90
N GLN A 58 18.35 -12.90 -8.39
CA GLN A 58 18.95 -13.44 -7.18
C GLN A 58 18.29 -12.81 -5.95
N ALA A 59 18.31 -13.52 -4.83
CA ALA A 59 17.67 -13.05 -3.59
C ALA A 59 18.29 -11.73 -3.08
N ASP A 60 19.61 -11.56 -3.26
CA ASP A 60 20.36 -10.34 -2.90
C ASP A 60 20.05 -9.14 -3.81
N ALA A 61 19.48 -9.38 -4.99
CA ALA A 61 19.01 -8.33 -5.88
C ALA A 61 17.65 -7.75 -5.45
N VAL A 62 16.87 -8.46 -4.61
CA VAL A 62 15.58 -7.99 -4.12
C VAL A 62 15.79 -7.05 -2.94
N GLN A 63 15.22 -5.85 -3.00
CA GLN A 63 15.27 -4.86 -1.93
C GLN A 63 14.05 -4.94 -1.01
N ARG A 64 12.86 -5.04 -1.60
CA ARG A 64 11.56 -5.05 -0.89
C ARG A 64 10.58 -5.97 -1.60
N VAL A 65 9.72 -6.61 -0.80
CA VAL A 65 8.53 -7.30 -1.29
C VAL A 65 7.32 -6.79 -0.51
N GLN A 66 6.27 -6.36 -1.21
CA GLN A 66 5.02 -5.90 -0.61
C GLN A 66 3.84 -6.56 -1.28
N MET A 67 2.91 -7.11 -0.50
CA MET A 67 1.65 -7.67 -1.01
C MET A 67 0.46 -6.90 -0.49
N SER A 68 -0.53 -6.73 -1.35
CA SER A 68 -1.81 -6.10 -1.03
C SER A 68 -2.97 -6.86 -1.68
N HIS A 69 -4.15 -6.66 -1.14
CA HIS A 69 -5.42 -7.13 -1.69
C HIS A 69 -6.49 -6.12 -1.30
N ALA A 70 -7.01 -5.37 -2.27
CA ALA A 70 -7.87 -4.21 -1.99
C ALA A 70 -7.22 -3.25 -0.96
N ASP A 71 -7.90 -3.02 0.15
CA ASP A 71 -7.45 -2.18 1.27
C ASP A 71 -6.54 -2.91 2.28
N LEU A 72 -6.37 -4.22 2.13
CA LEU A 72 -5.52 -5.03 3.00
C LEU A 72 -4.06 -4.98 2.54
N ALA A 73 -3.16 -4.65 3.46
CA ALA A 73 -1.71 -4.73 3.27
C ALA A 73 -1.09 -5.80 4.17
N TRP A 74 -0.18 -6.58 3.61
CA TRP A 74 0.64 -7.53 4.36
C TRP A 74 1.89 -6.86 4.92
N VAL A 75 2.52 -7.51 5.90
CA VAL A 75 3.81 -7.04 6.41
C VAL A 75 4.84 -7.09 5.28
N PRO A 76 5.44 -5.95 4.88
CA PRO A 76 6.45 -5.95 3.85
C PRO A 76 7.73 -6.64 4.32
N LEU A 77 8.39 -7.31 3.38
CA LEU A 77 9.70 -7.90 3.55
C LEU A 77 10.77 -6.90 3.12
N PHE A 78 11.83 -6.78 3.89
CA PHE A 78 12.96 -5.91 3.55
C PHE A 78 14.29 -6.67 3.58
N ALA A 79 15.11 -6.46 2.55
CA ALA A 79 16.42 -7.09 2.45
C ALA A 79 17.41 -6.61 3.53
N SER A 80 17.13 -5.50 4.20
CA SER A 80 17.90 -5.07 5.38
C SER A 80 17.67 -5.97 6.60
N ARG A 81 16.60 -6.77 6.62
CA ARG A 81 16.18 -7.55 7.78
C ARG A 81 16.57 -9.00 7.63
N GLU A 82 17.39 -9.51 8.55
CA GLU A 82 17.84 -10.90 8.55
C GLU A 82 16.67 -11.90 8.63
N ALA A 83 15.65 -11.56 9.42
CA ALA A 83 14.46 -12.39 9.58
C ALA A 83 13.65 -12.58 8.28
N ASP A 84 13.79 -11.67 7.31
CA ASP A 84 13.01 -11.67 6.07
C ASP A 84 13.74 -12.41 4.91
N GLN A 85 15.05 -12.71 5.06
CA GLN A 85 15.90 -13.25 3.99
C GLN A 85 15.39 -14.55 3.38
N SER A 86 14.92 -15.48 4.23
CA SER A 86 14.35 -16.76 3.77
C SER A 86 13.10 -16.54 2.91
N ALA A 87 12.28 -15.56 3.28
CA ALA A 87 11.07 -15.24 2.53
C ALA A 87 11.37 -14.51 1.22
N ILE A 88 12.36 -13.62 1.22
CA ILE A 88 12.88 -12.96 0.02
C ILE A 88 13.43 -13.97 -0.99
N ALA A 89 14.22 -14.94 -0.53
CA ALA A 89 14.75 -16.00 -1.39
C ALA A 89 13.64 -16.83 -2.06
N LYS A 90 12.56 -17.14 -1.32
CA LYS A 90 11.37 -17.79 -1.89
C LYS A 90 10.67 -16.91 -2.92
N THR A 91 10.52 -15.61 -2.63
CA THR A 91 9.93 -14.65 -3.59
C THR A 91 10.71 -14.63 -4.90
N ALA A 92 12.04 -14.52 -4.84
CA ALA A 92 12.90 -14.52 -6.03
C ALA A 92 12.70 -15.81 -6.86
N ASN A 93 12.58 -16.97 -6.21
CA ASN A 93 12.29 -18.23 -6.89
C ASN A 93 10.90 -18.23 -7.57
N PHE A 94 9.87 -17.67 -6.93
CA PHE A 94 8.54 -17.55 -7.52
C PHE A 94 8.53 -16.63 -8.74
N VAL A 95 9.17 -15.46 -8.63
CA VAL A 95 9.26 -14.51 -9.74
C VAL A 95 10.00 -15.14 -10.92
N ASN A 96 11.16 -15.78 -10.68
CA ASN A 96 11.89 -16.49 -11.74
C ASN A 96 11.06 -17.58 -12.41
N ARG A 97 10.26 -18.33 -11.64
CA ARG A 97 9.36 -19.36 -12.17
C ARG A 97 8.26 -18.76 -13.05
N LEU A 98 7.68 -17.63 -12.63
CA LEU A 98 6.68 -16.90 -13.41
C LEU A 98 7.28 -16.35 -14.70
N LEU A 99 8.43 -15.68 -14.64
CA LEU A 99 9.12 -15.10 -15.79
C LEU A 99 9.52 -16.14 -16.83
N LYS A 100 9.90 -17.35 -16.40
CA LYS A 100 10.23 -18.46 -17.31
C LYS A 100 9.05 -18.88 -18.19
N ASN A 101 7.82 -18.72 -17.69
CA ASN A 101 6.59 -19.10 -18.40
C ASN A 101 5.81 -17.88 -18.92
N ALA A 102 6.36 -16.68 -18.77
CA ALA A 102 5.71 -15.44 -19.14
C ALA A 102 5.64 -15.29 -20.66
N LYS A 103 4.54 -14.74 -21.13
CA LYS A 103 4.33 -14.36 -22.53
C LYS A 103 3.90 -12.90 -22.58
N PRO A 104 4.35 -12.12 -23.59
CA PRO A 104 3.86 -10.75 -23.76
C PRO A 104 2.33 -10.72 -23.80
N SER A 105 1.76 -9.72 -23.16
CA SER A 105 0.31 -9.57 -23.03
C SER A 105 -0.07 -8.09 -23.06
N THR A 106 -1.23 -7.80 -23.66
CA THR A 106 -1.88 -6.48 -23.56
C THR A 106 -3.05 -6.51 -22.58
N GLU A 107 -3.23 -7.62 -21.86
CA GLU A 107 -4.28 -7.76 -20.86
C GLU A 107 -3.98 -6.89 -19.64
N GLN A 108 -5.03 -6.27 -19.11
CA GLN A 108 -4.98 -5.41 -17.94
C GLN A 108 -6.27 -5.58 -17.13
N LEU A 109 -6.15 -5.48 -15.81
CA LEU A 109 -7.31 -5.36 -14.93
C LEU A 109 -7.73 -3.90 -14.86
N VAL A 110 -9.04 -3.64 -14.82
CA VAL A 110 -9.59 -2.28 -14.74
C VAL A 110 -10.71 -2.21 -13.70
N GLY A 111 -10.92 -1.04 -13.11
CA GLY A 111 -12.01 -0.80 -12.17
C GLY A 111 -11.95 -1.73 -10.95
N GLU A 112 -13.08 -2.38 -10.64
CA GLU A 112 -13.22 -3.26 -9.48
C GLU A 112 -12.29 -4.48 -9.55
N ASP A 113 -12.08 -5.04 -10.74
CA ASP A 113 -11.18 -6.20 -10.90
C ASP A 113 -9.73 -5.85 -10.55
N ALA A 114 -9.29 -4.61 -10.85
CA ALA A 114 -7.98 -4.13 -10.46
C ALA A 114 -7.91 -3.80 -8.96
N PHE A 115 -8.99 -3.31 -8.37
CA PHE A 115 -9.02 -2.97 -6.95
C PHE A 115 -9.00 -4.22 -6.07
N PHE A 116 -9.82 -5.23 -6.38
CA PHE A 116 -9.95 -6.46 -5.58
C PHE A 116 -8.93 -7.54 -5.94
N THR A 117 -7.99 -7.29 -6.86
CA THR A 117 -6.93 -8.26 -7.15
C THR A 117 -5.89 -8.31 -6.03
N THR A 118 -5.33 -9.49 -5.81
CA THR A 118 -4.11 -9.61 -5.02
C THR A 118 -2.94 -9.13 -5.87
N SER A 119 -2.14 -8.23 -5.32
CA SER A 119 -0.98 -7.65 -5.98
C SER A 119 0.29 -7.88 -5.18
N VAL A 120 1.42 -8.09 -5.86
CA VAL A 120 2.75 -8.17 -5.24
C VAL A 120 3.71 -7.24 -5.98
N ASP A 121 4.29 -6.30 -5.24
CA ASP A 121 5.35 -5.38 -5.67
C ASP A 121 6.70 -5.96 -5.22
N VAL A 122 7.62 -6.17 -6.17
CA VAL A 122 8.98 -6.63 -5.92
C VAL A 122 9.95 -5.58 -6.47
N MET A 123 10.49 -4.78 -5.56
CA MET A 123 11.48 -3.76 -5.89
C MET A 123 12.88 -4.34 -5.79
N LEU A 124 13.65 -4.23 -6.86
CA LEU A 124 15.05 -4.64 -6.94
C LEU A 124 15.98 -3.50 -6.53
N THR A 125 17.21 -3.85 -6.15
CA THR A 125 18.25 -2.92 -5.72
C THR A 125 18.72 -1.95 -6.81
N ASP A 126 18.52 -2.29 -8.09
CA ASP A 126 18.80 -1.42 -9.24
C ASP A 126 17.67 -0.42 -9.54
N GLY A 127 16.57 -0.48 -8.79
CA GLY A 127 15.38 0.35 -8.96
C GLY A 127 14.34 -0.23 -9.92
N THR A 128 14.56 -1.42 -10.48
CA THR A 128 13.53 -2.14 -11.24
C THR A 128 12.39 -2.55 -10.31
N ASP A 129 11.16 -2.26 -10.74
CA ASP A 129 9.95 -2.70 -10.07
C ASP A 129 9.28 -3.79 -10.90
N ILE A 130 8.99 -4.92 -10.26
CA ILE A 130 8.26 -6.04 -10.85
C ILE A 130 6.93 -6.13 -10.11
N TYR A 131 5.88 -5.70 -10.80
CA TYR A 131 4.54 -5.68 -10.25
C TYR A 131 3.73 -6.86 -10.77
N LEU A 132 3.21 -7.67 -9.86
CA LEU A 132 2.43 -8.87 -10.14
C LEU A 132 0.96 -8.62 -9.76
N GLN A 133 0.02 -8.91 -10.65
CA GLN A 133 -1.41 -8.92 -10.34
C GLN A 133 -2.02 -10.29 -10.61
N PHE A 134 -2.66 -10.87 -9.60
CA PHE A 134 -3.31 -12.18 -9.72
C PHE A 134 -4.73 -12.01 -10.25
N LYS A 135 -4.85 -12.02 -11.59
CA LYS A 135 -6.14 -11.98 -12.29
C LYS A 135 -7.08 -13.07 -11.82
N ASP A 136 -6.55 -14.28 -11.63
CA ASP A 136 -7.27 -15.39 -11.03
C ASP A 136 -6.30 -16.36 -10.34
N SER A 137 -6.80 -17.50 -9.86
CA SER A 137 -5.99 -18.53 -9.19
C SER A 137 -4.84 -19.13 -10.02
N LYS A 138 -4.79 -18.88 -11.33
CA LYS A 138 -3.85 -19.48 -12.28
C LYS A 138 -3.12 -18.44 -13.13
N HIS A 139 -3.70 -17.29 -13.39
CA HIS A 139 -3.12 -16.29 -14.28
C HIS A 139 -2.58 -15.10 -13.49
N VAL A 140 -1.33 -14.75 -13.78
CA VAL A 140 -0.62 -13.64 -13.16
C VAL A 140 -0.21 -12.67 -14.26
N LEU A 141 -0.67 -11.42 -14.17
CA LEU A 141 -0.16 -10.32 -14.98
C LEU A 141 1.14 -9.83 -14.33
N ILE A 142 2.15 -9.57 -15.15
CA ILE A 142 3.49 -9.17 -14.72
C ILE A 142 3.84 -7.89 -15.46
N HIS A 143 4.16 -6.83 -14.73
CA HIS A 143 4.54 -5.54 -15.26
C HIS A 143 5.99 -5.26 -14.87
N ILE A 144 6.85 -4.96 -15.84
CA ILE A 144 8.26 -4.60 -15.65
C ILE A 144 8.54 -3.36 -16.48
N GLY A 145 8.59 -2.19 -15.83
CA GLY A 145 8.67 -0.92 -16.55
C GLY A 145 7.44 -0.71 -17.44
N GLU A 146 7.66 -0.56 -18.75
CA GLU A 146 6.59 -0.42 -19.74
C GLU A 146 6.10 -1.76 -20.32
N ASP A 147 6.83 -2.85 -20.05
CA ASP A 147 6.53 -4.17 -20.61
C ASP A 147 5.50 -4.92 -19.76
N ASN A 148 4.61 -5.63 -20.45
CA ASN A 148 3.50 -6.36 -19.84
C ASN A 148 3.50 -7.82 -20.30
N TYR A 149 3.36 -8.73 -19.34
CA TYR A 149 3.36 -10.17 -19.56
C TYR A 149 2.22 -10.84 -18.81
N ILE A 150 1.90 -12.06 -19.23
CA ILE A 150 1.04 -12.99 -18.51
C ILE A 150 1.75 -14.32 -18.33
N ALA A 151 1.68 -14.87 -17.13
CA ALA A 151 2.16 -16.20 -16.80
C ALA A 151 1.02 -17.05 -16.26
N GLN A 152 1.11 -18.37 -16.47
CA GLN A 152 0.18 -19.33 -15.88
C GLN A 152 0.89 -20.15 -14.81
N ASP A 153 0.44 -20.00 -13.56
CA ASP A 153 0.94 -20.73 -12.39
C ASP A 153 -0.18 -20.86 -11.34
N ALA A 154 -0.74 -22.06 -11.22
CA ALA A 154 -1.82 -22.35 -10.28
C ALA A 154 -1.38 -22.43 -8.80
N THR A 155 -0.08 -22.36 -8.53
CA THR A 155 0.51 -22.51 -7.19
C THR A 155 1.02 -21.19 -6.61
N ALA A 156 1.41 -20.24 -7.47
CA ALA A 156 2.03 -18.98 -7.06
C ALA A 156 1.21 -18.21 -6.01
N LEU A 157 -0.09 -18.00 -6.22
CA LEU A 157 -0.92 -17.22 -5.31
C LEU A 157 -0.95 -17.83 -3.90
N LYS A 158 -1.15 -19.15 -3.82
CA LYS A 158 -1.18 -19.87 -2.54
C LYS A 158 0.17 -19.78 -1.82
N GLU A 159 1.26 -19.96 -2.55
CA GLU A 159 2.61 -19.86 -1.99
C GLU A 159 2.93 -18.45 -1.47
N PHE A 160 2.45 -17.39 -2.13
CA PHE A 160 2.57 -16.02 -1.63
C PHE A 160 1.76 -15.79 -0.34
N TYR A 161 0.55 -16.32 -0.25
CA TYR A 161 -0.24 -16.27 1.00
C TYR A 161 0.42 -17.02 2.16
N GLU A 162 1.10 -18.14 1.88
CA GLU A 162 1.86 -18.87 2.91
C GLU A 162 3.13 -18.13 3.34
N LEU A 163 3.67 -17.28 2.46
CA LEU A 163 4.90 -16.54 2.68
C LEU A 163 4.70 -15.29 3.54
N LEU A 164 3.62 -14.55 3.28
CA LEU A 164 3.43 -13.21 3.81
C LEU A 164 2.42 -13.23 4.96
N ALA A 165 2.82 -12.60 6.07
CA ALA A 165 1.96 -12.43 7.22
C ALA A 165 1.06 -11.21 7.03
N VAL A 166 -0.23 -11.35 7.30
CA VAL A 166 -1.12 -10.19 7.44
C VAL A 166 -0.55 -9.33 8.56
N SER A 167 -0.47 -8.00 8.36
CA SER A 167 0.04 -7.15 9.42
C SER A 167 -0.85 -7.27 10.65
N PRO A 168 -0.30 -7.54 11.85
CA PRO A 168 -1.04 -7.27 13.06
C PRO A 168 -1.52 -5.83 13.01
N GLN A 169 -2.78 -5.61 13.38
CA GLN A 169 -3.27 -4.27 13.63
C GLN A 169 -2.38 -3.62 14.70
N THR A 170 -2.26 -2.29 14.64
CA THR A 170 -1.57 -1.51 15.67
C THR A 170 -2.06 -1.93 17.05
N ASP A 171 -1.15 -2.40 17.89
CA ASP A 171 -1.39 -2.69 19.29
C ASP A 171 -1.10 -1.44 20.12
N VAL A 172 -2.05 -1.09 20.99
CA VAL A 172 -1.97 0.07 21.88
C VAL A 172 -2.27 -0.39 23.28
N SER A 173 -1.35 -0.13 24.22
CA SER A 173 -1.47 -0.63 25.60
C SER A 173 -2.72 -0.11 26.34
N THR A 174 -3.29 1.02 25.90
CA THR A 174 -4.58 1.53 26.37
C THR A 174 -5.17 2.51 25.34
N LEU A 175 -6.47 2.41 25.08
CA LEU A 175 -7.20 3.38 24.25
C LEU A 175 -7.73 4.58 25.05
N LYS A 176 -7.56 4.57 26.38
CA LYS A 176 -7.99 5.64 27.30
C LYS A 176 -6.87 5.98 28.27
N PRO A 177 -5.74 6.53 27.78
CA PRO A 177 -4.62 6.88 28.65
C PRO A 177 -4.97 8.06 29.56
N THR A 178 -4.57 7.98 30.83
CA THR A 178 -4.60 9.14 31.73
C THR A 178 -3.34 9.98 31.56
N ILE A 179 -3.41 11.29 31.85
CA ILE A 179 -2.23 12.16 31.85
C ILE A 179 -1.17 11.58 32.82
N GLY A 180 0.07 11.48 32.37
CA GLY A 180 1.17 10.87 33.11
C GLY A 180 1.27 9.35 32.98
N GLN A 181 0.30 8.69 32.35
CA GLN A 181 0.38 7.25 32.08
C GLN A 181 1.33 6.95 30.91
N THR A 182 2.13 5.90 31.04
CA THR A 182 2.92 5.37 29.93
C THR A 182 2.03 4.59 28.97
N VAL A 183 2.09 4.94 27.69
CA VAL A 183 1.42 4.27 26.58
C VAL A 183 2.49 3.63 25.71
N ARG A 184 2.32 2.35 25.37
CA ARG A 184 3.12 1.65 24.37
C ARG A 184 2.30 1.43 23.11
N ILE A 185 2.91 1.68 21.97
CA ILE A 185 2.32 1.46 20.66
C ILE A 185 3.28 0.60 19.85
N LYS A 186 2.75 -0.46 19.23
CA LYS A 186 3.51 -1.38 18.39
C LYS A 186 2.74 -1.74 17.12
N GLY A 187 3.43 -1.82 15.98
CA GLY A 187 2.83 -2.23 14.72
C GLY A 187 3.86 -2.51 13.63
N SER A 188 3.36 -2.97 12.48
CA SER A 188 4.16 -3.36 11.30
C SER A 188 3.48 -3.04 9.98
N ASP A 189 2.52 -2.13 10.02
CA ASP A 189 1.62 -1.71 8.95
C ASP A 189 1.94 -0.30 8.42
N ALA A 190 3.12 0.24 8.72
CA ALA A 190 3.47 1.55 8.20
C ALA A 190 3.61 1.50 6.66
N SER A 191 3.10 2.52 5.98
CA SER A 191 3.01 2.56 4.51
C SER A 191 4.36 2.66 3.80
N ASN A 192 5.40 3.15 4.49
CA ASN A 192 6.73 3.35 3.94
C ASN A 192 7.78 2.51 4.68
N TYR A 193 8.97 2.41 4.09
CA TYR A 193 10.12 1.80 4.76
C TYR A 193 10.45 2.53 6.07
N GLU A 194 10.63 3.84 6.01
CA GLU A 194 10.96 4.68 7.16
C GLU A 194 10.06 5.90 7.21
N GLY A 195 9.90 6.47 8.40
CA GLY A 195 9.08 7.65 8.58
C GLY A 195 8.83 7.94 10.06
N THR A 196 7.70 8.59 10.33
CA THR A 196 7.32 9.01 11.68
C THR A 196 5.86 8.65 11.96
N VAL A 197 5.63 7.93 13.04
CA VAL A 197 4.30 7.80 13.65
C VAL A 197 4.01 9.08 14.43
N ARG A 198 2.84 9.67 14.20
CA ARG A 198 2.36 10.86 14.90
C ARG A 198 1.11 10.49 15.69
N ILE A 199 1.13 10.75 16.99
CA ILE A 199 0.01 10.44 17.88
C ILE A 199 -0.74 11.72 18.19
N PHE A 200 -2.03 11.70 17.90
CA PHE A 200 -2.93 12.82 18.12
C PHE A 200 -3.96 12.46 19.18
N VAL A 201 -4.34 13.46 19.98
CA VAL A 201 -5.53 13.42 20.83
C VAL A 201 -6.56 14.35 20.22
N GLU A 202 -7.79 13.88 20.07
CA GLU A 202 -8.87 14.64 19.47
C GLU A 202 -10.19 14.42 20.21
N THR A 203 -10.97 15.49 20.34
CA THR A 203 -12.38 15.43 20.76
C THR A 203 -13.26 14.93 19.61
N SER A 204 -14.26 14.09 19.90
CA SER A 204 -15.20 13.54 18.91
C SER A 204 -15.71 14.56 17.88
N GLY A 205 -15.73 14.16 16.61
CA GLY A 205 -16.35 14.90 15.50
C GLY A 205 -15.73 14.52 14.15
N SER A 206 -16.04 15.29 13.10
CA SER A 206 -15.55 15.01 11.75
C SER A 206 -14.04 15.26 11.62
N SER A 207 -13.34 14.28 11.06
CA SER A 207 -11.96 14.38 10.60
C SER A 207 -11.92 14.52 9.08
N GLY A 208 -10.91 15.19 8.54
CA GLY A 208 -10.84 15.49 7.11
C GLY A 208 -9.44 15.69 6.54
N GLY A 209 -8.39 15.50 7.33
CA GLY A 209 -7.00 15.73 6.91
C GLY A 209 -6.70 17.22 6.71
N TYR A 210 -5.72 17.74 7.41
CA TYR A 210 -5.35 19.16 7.36
C TYR A 210 -3.84 19.29 7.40
N MET A 211 -3.27 19.77 6.30
CA MET A 211 -1.83 19.98 6.21
C MET A 211 -1.43 21.35 6.77
N THR A 212 -0.49 21.36 7.70
CA THR A 212 0.15 22.57 8.20
C THR A 212 1.09 23.17 7.16
N ALA A 213 1.47 24.45 7.34
CA ALA A 213 2.48 25.11 6.50
C ALA A 213 3.85 24.41 6.54
N LYS A 214 4.12 23.60 7.58
CA LYS A 214 5.35 22.81 7.74
C LYS A 214 5.24 21.39 7.13
N GLY A 215 4.14 21.07 6.44
CA GLY A 215 3.93 19.76 5.82
C GLY A 215 3.57 18.63 6.80
N VAL A 216 3.14 18.96 8.02
CA VAL A 216 2.58 17.97 8.96
C VAL A 216 1.08 17.85 8.73
N ASP A 217 0.61 16.62 8.49
CA ASP A 217 -0.80 16.30 8.36
C ASP A 217 -1.44 16.05 9.74
N TYR A 218 -2.55 16.75 10.00
CA TYR A 218 -3.38 16.61 11.19
C TYR A 218 -4.72 15.99 10.79
N PRO A 219 -5.27 15.03 11.56
CA PRO A 219 -6.55 14.40 11.21
C PRO A 219 -7.71 15.41 11.26
N SER A 220 -7.62 16.43 12.12
CA SER A 220 -8.54 17.56 12.19
C SER A 220 -7.86 18.84 12.69
N LYS A 221 -8.53 19.99 12.56
CA LYS A 221 -8.12 21.26 13.18
C LYS A 221 -8.16 21.25 14.72
N ARG A 222 -8.81 20.24 15.33
CA ARG A 222 -8.99 20.11 16.78
C ARG A 222 -7.98 19.14 17.40
N ALA A 223 -7.33 18.33 16.56
CA ALA A 223 -6.33 17.37 16.99
C ALA A 223 -5.12 18.08 17.59
N LEU A 224 -4.63 17.52 18.69
CA LEU A 224 -3.41 17.93 19.36
C LEU A 224 -2.36 16.84 19.18
N LEU A 225 -1.23 17.17 18.56
CA LEU A 225 -0.08 16.28 18.45
C LEU A 225 0.56 16.13 19.84
N VAL A 226 0.59 14.91 20.35
CA VAL A 226 1.12 14.61 21.69
C VAL A 226 2.43 13.83 21.68
N HIS A 227 2.71 13.12 20.58
CA HIS A 227 3.95 12.37 20.44
C HIS A 227 4.32 12.14 18.97
N THR A 228 5.62 12.02 18.72
CA THR A 228 6.19 11.62 17.43
C THR A 228 7.27 10.58 17.67
N ALA A 229 7.21 9.46 16.95
CA ALA A 229 8.22 8.41 17.04
C ALA A 229 8.67 7.99 15.63
N PRO A 230 9.97 7.79 15.39
CA PRO A 230 10.42 7.25 14.11
C PRO A 230 10.02 5.78 13.96
N TYR A 231 9.87 5.34 12.71
CA TYR A 231 9.73 3.94 12.36
C TYR A 231 10.70 3.59 11.22
N SER A 232 11.05 2.31 11.13
CA SER A 232 11.91 1.77 10.07
C SER A 232 11.45 0.36 9.71
N GLU A 233 11.75 -0.09 8.50
CA GLU A 233 11.29 -1.37 7.97
C GLU A 233 9.77 -1.55 8.15
N ALA A 234 8.99 -0.47 7.97
CA ALA A 234 7.54 -0.40 8.21
C ALA A 234 7.07 -0.80 9.63
N ARG A 235 7.99 -0.91 10.59
CA ARG A 235 7.75 -1.43 11.94
C ARG A 235 8.05 -0.35 12.98
N TYR A 236 7.24 -0.34 14.03
CA TYR A 236 7.39 0.59 15.13
C TYR A 236 7.05 -0.09 16.45
N ASP A 237 7.79 0.26 17.49
CA ASP A 237 7.56 -0.15 18.88
C ASP A 237 8.14 0.95 19.76
N PHE A 238 7.27 1.79 20.31
CA PHE A 238 7.68 2.92 21.13
C PHE A 238 6.76 3.10 22.32
N GLN A 239 7.27 3.82 23.31
CA GLN A 239 6.52 4.21 24.49
C GLN A 239 6.66 5.70 24.74
N PHE A 240 5.58 6.32 25.20
CA PHE A 240 5.58 7.72 25.62
C PHE A 240 4.70 7.89 26.85
N THR A 241 4.99 8.93 27.63
CA THR A 241 4.14 9.34 28.74
C THR A 241 3.11 10.33 28.23
N MET A 242 1.83 10.06 28.45
CA MET A 242 0.73 10.93 28.03
C MET A 242 0.91 12.34 28.61
N PRO A 243 1.14 13.37 27.77
CA PRO A 243 1.39 14.72 28.27
C PRO A 243 0.07 15.40 28.71
N ALA A 244 0.19 16.53 29.40
CA ALA A 244 -0.97 17.38 29.74
C ALA A 244 -1.34 18.38 28.62
N TYR A 245 -0.46 18.53 27.62
CA TYR A 245 -0.58 19.48 26.51
C TYR A 245 -0.18 18.81 25.20
N GLY A 246 -0.70 19.29 24.08
CA GLY A 246 -0.25 18.91 22.74
C GLY A 246 -0.18 20.10 21.80
N GLU A 247 0.56 19.96 20.71
CA GLU A 247 0.70 20.97 19.67
C GLU A 247 -0.54 20.98 18.78
N ALA A 248 -1.18 22.12 18.63
CA ALA A 248 -2.29 22.31 17.71
C ALA A 248 -1.78 22.58 16.29
N ILE A 249 -2.69 22.54 15.30
CA ILE A 249 -2.35 22.75 13.88
C ILE A 249 -1.67 24.10 13.58
N ASP A 250 -1.91 25.12 14.40
CA ASP A 250 -1.28 26.44 14.31
C ASP A 250 0.12 26.50 14.96
N GLY A 251 0.61 25.39 15.51
CA GLY A 251 1.87 25.26 16.22
C GLY A 251 1.82 25.70 17.69
N THR A 252 0.66 26.11 18.21
CA THR A 252 0.51 26.50 19.62
C THR A 252 0.26 25.29 20.50
N PHE A 253 0.78 25.30 21.73
CA PHE A 253 0.48 24.25 22.71
C PHE A 253 -0.84 24.53 23.42
N LYS A 254 -1.74 23.55 23.40
CA LYS A 254 -3.06 23.62 24.06
C LYS A 254 -3.21 22.49 25.09
N PRO A 255 -3.89 22.74 26.22
CA PRO A 255 -4.14 21.70 27.21
C PRO A 255 -5.03 20.62 26.65
N ILE A 256 -4.79 19.37 27.06
CA ILE A 256 -5.67 18.23 26.77
C ILE A 256 -6.86 18.30 27.72
N ALA A 257 -8.07 18.28 27.19
CA ALA A 257 -9.29 18.33 28.00
C ALA A 257 -9.46 17.02 28.80
N PRO A 258 -9.85 17.08 30.08
CA PRO A 258 -10.16 15.88 30.85
C PRO A 258 -11.34 15.09 30.24
N GLY A 259 -11.25 13.76 30.23
CA GLY A 259 -12.36 12.88 29.85
C GLY A 259 -12.56 12.66 28.35
N THR A 260 -11.61 13.12 27.52
CA THR A 260 -11.46 12.67 26.12
C THR A 260 -10.90 11.27 26.05
#